data_AF-A0A229YKM5-F1
#
_entry.id   AF-A0A229YKM5-F1
#
_cell.length_a   1.000
_cell.length_b   1.000
_cell.length_c   1.000
_cell.angle_alpha   90.00
_cell.angle_beta   90.00
_cell.angle_gamma   90.00
#
_symmetry.space_group_name_H-M   'P 1'
#
loop_
_entity.id
_entity.type
_entity.pdbx_description
1 polymer ?
#
loop_
_entity_poly.entity_id
_entity_poly.type
_entity_poly.pdbx_seq_one_letter_code
_entity_poly.pdbx_strand_id
1 'polypeptide(L)'
;MQVVALFLALAHATMALAAPASHVDTNVARGDSGCYPFADPDCGVSGTFCQCANGDFYLFNEDTQNCNPPWGYVGSTESSLPGYWC
;
A
#
# COMPACT_ATOMS: atom_id res chain seq x y z
N MET A 1 34.18 38.91 -50.88
CA MET A 1 33.52 37.60 -50.67
C MET A 1 33.64 37.31 -49.18
N GLN A 2 32.59 37.57 -48.41
CA GLN A 2 32.64 37.53 -46.95
C GLN A 2 31.82 36.34 -46.47
N VAL A 3 32.52 35.34 -45.94
CA VAL A 3 31.96 34.06 -45.50
C VAL A 3 31.36 34.27 -44.10
N VAL A 4 30.04 34.25 -44.00
CA VAL A 4 29.33 34.26 -42.71
C VAL A 4 29.10 32.80 -42.32
N ALA A 5 29.92 32.30 -41.40
CA ALA A 5 29.75 30.98 -40.79
C ALA A 5 28.61 31.06 -39.76
N LEU A 6 27.45 30.50 -40.10
CA LEU A 6 26.34 30.36 -39.16
C LEU A 6 26.48 29.04 -38.40
N PHE A 7 26.88 29.14 -37.13
CA PHE A 7 26.90 28.03 -36.18
C PHE A 7 25.46 27.62 -35.83
N LEU A 8 25.02 26.45 -36.29
CA LEU A 8 23.74 25.85 -35.90
C LEU A 8 23.91 25.08 -34.59
N ALA A 9 23.26 25.60 -33.54
CA ALA A 9 23.25 25.05 -32.19
C ALA A 9 22.48 23.72 -32.11
N LEU A 10 23.09 22.73 -31.43
CA LEU A 10 22.51 21.43 -31.10
C LEU A 10 21.46 21.59 -29.99
N ALA A 11 20.18 21.41 -30.31
CA ALA A 11 19.13 21.31 -29.30
C ALA A 11 19.01 19.85 -28.83
N HIS A 12 19.46 19.56 -27.60
CA HIS A 12 19.22 18.27 -26.95
C HIS A 12 17.81 18.27 -26.37
N ALA A 13 16.92 17.47 -26.94
CA ALA A 13 15.61 17.19 -26.35
C ALA A 13 15.77 16.12 -25.26
N THR A 14 15.77 16.54 -23.99
CA THR A 14 15.68 15.63 -22.85
C THR A 14 14.22 15.18 -22.71
N MET A 15 13.93 13.95 -23.13
CA MET A 15 12.63 13.33 -22.87
C MET A 15 12.55 12.99 -21.37
N ALA A 16 11.82 13.80 -20.61
CA ALA A 16 11.41 13.44 -19.25
C ALA A 16 10.33 12.36 -19.35
N LEU A 17 10.69 11.11 -19.06
CA LEU A 17 9.73 10.03 -18.82
C LEU A 17 9.00 10.34 -17.51
N ALA A 18 7.81 10.93 -17.60
CA ALA A 18 6.86 10.89 -16.50
C ALA A 18 6.48 9.42 -16.30
N ALA A 19 7.04 8.79 -15.27
CA ALA A 19 6.62 7.46 -14.86
C ALA A 19 5.12 7.52 -14.54
N PRO A 20 4.29 6.60 -15.06
CA PRO A 20 2.91 6.53 -14.62
C PRO A 20 2.94 6.23 -13.13
N ALA A 21 2.41 7.15 -12.31
CA ALA A 21 2.04 6.81 -10.95
C ALA A 21 0.90 5.80 -11.08
N SER A 22 1.23 4.52 -10.96
CA SER A 22 0.26 3.44 -10.89
C SER A 22 -0.58 3.67 -9.63
N HIS A 23 -1.66 4.44 -9.76
CA HIS A 23 -2.73 4.43 -8.77
C HIS A 23 -3.40 3.07 -8.91
N VAL A 24 -2.93 2.10 -8.12
CA VAL A 24 -3.58 0.81 -7.99
C VAL A 24 -4.87 1.09 -7.21
N ASP A 25 -5.94 1.40 -7.94
CA ASP A 25 -7.31 1.31 -7.45
C ASP A 25 -7.50 -0.09 -6.88
N THR A 26 -7.42 -0.20 -5.56
CA THR A 26 -7.50 -1.47 -4.82
C THR A 26 -8.96 -1.90 -4.60
N ASN A 27 -9.87 -1.40 -5.45
CA ASN A 27 -11.30 -1.72 -5.46
C ASN A 27 -11.62 -2.92 -6.35
N VAL A 28 -10.65 -3.80 -6.61
CA VAL A 28 -10.98 -5.17 -7.02
C VAL A 28 -11.82 -5.74 -5.88
N ALA A 29 -13.03 -6.22 -6.18
CA ALA A 29 -13.80 -7.03 -5.25
C ALA A 29 -12.89 -8.20 -4.84
N ARG A 30 -12.22 -8.05 -3.69
CA ARG A 30 -11.28 -9.04 -3.19
C ARG A 30 -12.16 -10.22 -2.82
N GLY A 31 -12.18 -11.25 -3.69
CA GLY A 31 -12.73 -12.55 -3.33
C GLY A 31 -12.18 -12.98 -1.98
N ASP A 32 -12.87 -13.90 -1.30
CA ASP A 32 -12.70 -14.19 0.12
C ASP A 32 -11.25 -14.03 0.60
N SER A 33 -10.99 -12.93 1.33
CA SER A 33 -9.62 -12.55 1.68
C SER A 33 -9.00 -13.52 2.69
N GLY A 34 -9.81 -14.42 3.27
CA GLY A 34 -9.38 -15.33 4.33
C GLY A 34 -8.94 -14.60 5.60
N CYS A 35 -9.44 -13.38 5.81
CA CYS A 35 -9.09 -12.51 6.92
C CYS A 35 -10.22 -12.45 7.94
N TYR A 36 -9.87 -12.62 9.21
CA TYR A 36 -10.79 -12.69 10.33
C TYR A 36 -10.37 -11.70 11.43
N PRO A 37 -11.29 -11.26 12.29
CA PRO A 37 -10.93 -10.43 13.44
C PRO A 37 -9.91 -11.15 14.32
N PHE A 38 -8.79 -10.48 14.59
CA PHE A 38 -7.78 -10.95 15.53
C PHE A 38 -8.32 -10.85 16.96
N ALA A 39 -8.18 -11.93 17.72
CA ALA A 39 -8.48 -11.98 19.13
C ALA A 39 -7.49 -12.93 19.81
N ASP A 40 -6.80 -12.45 20.82
CA ASP A 40 -5.91 -13.24 21.67
C ASP A 40 -6.36 -13.11 23.13
N PRO A 41 -6.47 -14.21 23.90
CA PRO A 41 -6.93 -14.18 25.28
C PRO A 41 -5.84 -13.76 26.29
N ASP A 42 -4.56 -13.92 25.95
CA ASP A 42 -3.40 -13.67 26.81
C ASP A 42 -2.74 -12.33 26.49
N CYS A 43 -2.94 -11.83 25.28
CA CYS A 43 -2.39 -10.60 24.75
C CYS A 43 -3.48 -9.60 24.36
N GLY A 44 -3.25 -8.31 24.60
CA GLY A 44 -4.17 -7.25 24.21
C GLY A 44 -3.58 -6.32 23.16
N VAL A 45 -4.47 -5.63 22.45
CA VAL A 45 -4.14 -4.63 21.42
C VAL A 45 -5.06 -3.42 21.57
N SER A 46 -4.64 -2.24 21.11
CA SER A 46 -5.39 -0.99 21.30
C SER A 46 -6.63 -0.83 20.41
N GLY A 47 -7.01 -1.85 19.65
CA GLY A 47 -8.10 -1.76 18.67
C GLY A 47 -8.51 -3.09 18.06
N THR A 48 -9.38 -3.04 17.06
CA THR A 48 -9.76 -4.23 16.28
C THR A 48 -8.86 -4.33 15.06
N PHE A 49 -8.21 -5.47 14.90
CA PHE A 49 -7.35 -5.77 13.77
C PHE A 49 -7.82 -7.06 13.11
N CYS A 50 -7.39 -7.26 11.87
CA CYS A 50 -7.71 -8.44 11.08
C CYS A 50 -6.45 -9.27 10.88
N GLN A 51 -6.54 -10.57 11.14
CA GLN A 51 -5.50 -11.53 10.80
C GLN A 51 -5.93 -12.33 9.57
N CYS A 52 -5.07 -12.38 8.57
CA CYS A 52 -5.30 -13.10 7.33
C CYS A 52 -4.60 -14.47 7.35
N ALA A 53 -5.00 -15.38 6.46
CA ALA A 53 -4.46 -16.75 6.39
C ALA A 53 -2.94 -16.82 6.15
N ASN A 54 -2.31 -15.76 5.63
CA ASN A 54 -0.87 -15.61 5.49
C ASN A 54 -0.15 -15.23 6.81
N GLY A 55 -0.88 -14.99 7.90
CA GLY A 55 -0.34 -14.53 9.18
C GLY A 55 -0.15 -13.01 9.26
N ASP A 56 -0.46 -12.28 8.19
CA ASP A 56 -0.37 -10.83 8.16
C ASP A 56 -1.58 -10.18 8.85
N PHE A 57 -1.30 -9.03 9.45
CA PHE A 57 -2.23 -8.20 10.15
C PHE A 57 -2.60 -6.97 9.33
N TYR A 58 -3.88 -6.66 9.34
CA TYR A 58 -4.50 -5.56 8.62
C TYR A 58 -5.42 -4.79 9.56
N LEU A 59 -5.74 -3.56 9.18
CA LEU A 59 -6.75 -2.78 9.84
C LEU A 59 -8.14 -3.38 9.59
N PHE A 60 -8.99 -3.28 10.61
CA PHE A 60 -10.40 -3.57 10.47
C PHE A 60 -11.05 -2.61 9.47
N ASN A 61 -11.85 -3.15 8.56
CA ASN A 61 -12.57 -2.35 7.59
C ASN A 61 -13.84 -1.81 8.25
N GLU A 62 -13.78 -0.57 8.72
CA GLU A 62 -14.92 0.09 9.35
C GLU A 62 -16.06 0.37 8.36
N ASP A 63 -15.77 0.52 7.06
CA ASP A 63 -16.79 0.75 6.03
C ASP A 63 -17.66 -0.48 5.78
N THR A 64 -17.05 -1.67 5.80
CA THR A 64 -17.78 -2.95 5.63
C THR A 64 -18.08 -3.66 6.94
N GLN A 65 -17.62 -3.08 8.07
CA GLN A 65 -17.70 -3.68 9.42
C GLN A 65 -17.19 -5.14 9.41
N ASN A 66 -16.14 -5.42 8.64
CA ASN A 66 -15.61 -6.76 8.46
C ASN A 66 -14.10 -6.76 8.21
N CYS A 67 -13.48 -7.93 8.18
CA CYS A 67 -12.08 -8.11 7.78
C CYS A 67 -11.91 -8.48 6.31
N ASN A 68 -13.01 -8.62 5.58
CA ASN A 68 -13.01 -9.04 4.19
C ASN A 68 -13.85 -8.05 3.36
N PRO A 69 -13.23 -7.21 2.51
CA PRO A 69 -11.78 -7.07 2.27
C PRO A 69 -11.04 -6.41 3.46
N PRO A 70 -9.78 -6.79 3.75
CA PRO A 70 -8.99 -6.17 4.81
C PRO A 70 -8.59 -4.75 4.42
N TRP A 71 -8.60 -3.84 5.38
CA TRP A 71 -8.13 -2.46 5.18
C TRP A 71 -6.67 -2.37 5.59
N GLY A 72 -5.82 -1.57 4.90
CA GLY A 72 -4.48 -1.17 5.35
C GLY A 72 -3.60 -2.21 6.08
N TYR A 73 -2.48 -2.63 5.46
CA TYR A 73 -1.51 -3.50 6.10
C TYR A 73 -0.91 -2.89 7.38
N VAL A 74 -0.81 -3.67 8.45
CA VAL A 74 -0.22 -3.28 9.74
C VAL A 74 1.13 -3.94 9.96
N GLY A 75 1.24 -5.26 9.77
CA GLY A 75 2.46 -6.00 10.04
C GLY A 75 2.31 -7.51 9.87
N SER A 76 3.40 -8.26 10.00
CA SER A 76 3.42 -9.73 9.85
C SER A 76 3.44 -10.47 11.19
N THR A 77 3.36 -9.74 12.30
CA THR A 77 3.50 -10.25 13.67
C THR A 77 2.58 -9.50 14.61
N GLU A 78 2.14 -10.15 15.69
CA GLU A 78 1.22 -9.58 16.67
C GLU A 78 1.83 -8.38 17.39
N SER A 79 3.15 -8.41 17.61
CA SER A 79 3.90 -7.29 18.18
C SER A 79 3.97 -6.05 17.29
N SER A 80 3.59 -6.16 16.02
CA SER A 80 3.41 -5.01 15.14
C SER A 80 2.09 -4.29 15.39
N LEU A 81 1.16 -4.91 16.12
CA LEU A 81 -0.15 -4.32 16.41
C LEU A 81 0.01 -3.16 17.40
N PRO A 82 -0.59 -2.00 17.11
CA PRO A 82 -0.64 -0.88 18.04
C PRO A 82 -1.17 -1.30 19.42
N GLY A 83 -0.36 -1.03 20.45
CA GLY A 83 -0.70 -1.37 21.83
C GLY A 83 -0.66 -2.85 22.16
N TYR A 84 0.03 -3.66 21.35
CA TYR A 84 0.31 -5.05 21.68
C TYR A 84 1.00 -5.15 23.04
N TRP A 85 0.43 -5.97 23.91
CA TRP A 85 1.03 -6.34 25.18
C TRP A 85 0.71 -7.79 25.49
N CYS A 86 1.71 -8.45 26.08
CA CYS A 86 1.68 -9.68 26.85
C CYS A 86 2.84 -9.56 27.86
#